data_AF-A0A8B9M092-F1
#
_entry.id   AF-A0A8B9M092-F1
#
_cell.length_a   1.000
_cell.length_b   1.000
_cell.length_c   1.000
_cell.angle_alpha   90.00
_cell.angle_beta   90.00
_cell.angle_gamma   90.00
#
_symmetry.space_group_name_H-M   'P 1'
#
loop_
_entity.id
_entity.type
_entity.pdbx_description
1 polymer ?
#
loop_
_entity_poly.entity_id
_entity_poly.type
_entity_poly.pdbx_seq_one_letter_code
_entity_poly.pdbx_strand_id
1 'polypeptide(L)'
;MQLPSSQDSLILTTVQIVELSVPSVHDIGALVAFGSGVVYITLQSIISYKSCPQWNTYFVCHIRMAISVISCIAFIPSILYAVLSENSFYVSFHQDYTYHVLSAICEWTVAFGFIFFFLTFIRDFQVGIYIF
;
A
#
# COMPACT_ATOMS: atom_id res chain seq x y z
N MET A 1 -14.46 14.51 -44.02
CA MET A 1 -13.78 14.35 -42.72
C MET A 1 -13.79 15.72 -42.07
N GLN A 2 -14.69 15.95 -41.11
CA GLN A 2 -14.91 17.27 -40.51
C GLN A 2 -13.94 17.43 -39.34
N LEU A 3 -13.09 18.45 -39.36
CA LEU A 3 -12.16 18.74 -38.26
C LEU A 3 -12.99 19.05 -37.00
N PRO A 4 -12.65 18.48 -35.83
CA PRO A 4 -13.34 18.78 -34.58
C PRO A 4 -13.29 20.28 -34.30
N SER A 5 -14.37 20.84 -33.74
CA SER A 5 -14.39 22.26 -33.39
C SER A 5 -13.35 22.56 -32.31
N SER A 6 -12.88 23.82 -32.22
CA SER A 6 -11.89 24.21 -31.20
C SER A 6 -12.35 23.88 -29.78
N GLN A 7 -13.66 23.91 -29.52
CA GLN A 7 -14.25 23.55 -28.24
C GLN A 7 -14.18 22.04 -27.96
N ASP A 8 -14.40 21.20 -28.98
CA ASP A 8 -14.28 19.73 -28.85
C ASP A 8 -12.85 19.30 -28.56
N SER A 9 -11.86 19.95 -29.20
CA SER A 9 -10.45 19.68 -28.92
C SER A 9 -10.04 20.07 -27.49
N LEU A 10 -10.60 21.17 -26.96
CA LEU A 10 -10.30 21.63 -25.61
C LEU A 10 -10.90 20.69 -24.56
N ILE A 11 -12.14 20.23 -24.78
CA ILE A 11 -12.78 19.21 -23.93
C ILE A 11 -11.95 17.92 -23.93
N LEU A 12 -11.56 17.41 -25.10
CA LEU A 12 -10.79 16.17 -25.21
C LEU A 12 -9.45 16.26 -24.46
N THR A 13 -8.77 17.41 -24.58
CA THR A 13 -7.48 17.65 -23.91
C THR A 13 -7.66 17.72 -22.39
N THR A 14 -8.71 18.40 -21.90
CA THR A 14 -8.99 18.46 -20.46
C THR A 14 -9.35 17.09 -19.88
N VAL A 15 -10.13 16.28 -20.60
CA VAL A 15 -10.47 14.91 -20.20
C VAL A 15 -9.21 14.05 -20.14
N GLN A 16 -8.34 14.12 -21.16
CA GLN A 16 -7.08 13.38 -21.16
C GLN A 16 -6.16 13.78 -19.99
N ILE A 17 -6.09 15.05 -19.62
CA ILE A 17 -5.29 15.50 -18.47
C ILE A 17 -5.81 14.89 -17.17
N VAL A 18 -7.12 14.89 -16.96
CA VAL A 18 -7.73 14.32 -15.74
C VAL A 18 -7.50 12.81 -15.69
N GLU A 19 -7.80 12.09 -16.77
CA GLU A 19 -7.66 10.63 -16.88
C GLU A 19 -6.21 10.16 -16.62
N LEU A 20 -5.21 10.92 -17.05
CA LEU A 20 -3.80 10.59 -16.80
C LEU A 20 -3.34 11.01 -15.39
N SER A 21 -3.93 12.07 -14.82
CA SER A 21 -3.55 12.57 -13.48
C SER A 21 -4.04 11.66 -12.35
N VAL A 22 -5.23 11.06 -12.50
CA VAL A 22 -5.87 10.29 -11.42
C VAL A 22 -5.04 9.06 -11.01
N PRO A 23 -4.57 8.19 -11.94
CA PRO A 23 -3.70 7.07 -11.61
C PRO A 23 -2.36 7.53 -11.02
N SER A 24 -1.74 8.56 -11.59
CA SER A 24 -0.44 9.06 -11.11
C SER A 24 -0.49 9.56 -9.66
N VAL A 25 -1.53 10.32 -9.30
CA VAL A 25 -1.71 10.80 -7.92
C VAL A 25 -2.04 9.63 -6.98
N HIS A 26 -2.80 8.64 -7.45
CA HIS A 26 -3.08 7.41 -6.71
C HIS A 26 -1.80 6.65 -6.38
N ASP A 27 -0.92 6.43 -7.36
CA ASP A 27 0.32 5.68 -7.19
C ASP A 27 1.27 6.35 -6.19
N ILE A 28 1.40 7.68 -6.27
CA ILE A 28 2.18 8.48 -5.31
C ILE A 28 1.55 8.39 -3.91
N GLY A 29 0.23 8.54 -3.82
CA GLY A 29 -0.50 8.43 -2.55
C GLY A 29 -0.35 7.05 -1.91
N ALA A 30 -0.47 6.00 -2.70
CA ALA A 30 -0.30 4.61 -2.28
C ALA A 30 1.14 4.35 -1.79
N LEU A 31 2.15 4.84 -2.52
CA LEU A 31 3.55 4.71 -2.11
C LEU A 31 3.81 5.36 -0.75
N VAL A 32 3.31 6.58 -0.54
CA VAL A 32 3.48 7.31 0.73
C VAL A 32 2.70 6.63 1.86
N ALA A 33 1.45 6.22 1.62
CA ALA A 33 0.59 5.58 2.61
C ALA A 33 1.12 4.20 3.03
N PHE A 34 1.48 3.35 2.06
CA PHE A 34 2.02 2.03 2.34
C PHE A 34 3.44 2.10 2.89
N GLY A 35 4.29 2.99 2.38
CA GLY A 35 5.64 3.17 2.90
C GLY A 35 5.64 3.61 4.37
N SER A 36 4.88 4.66 4.69
CA SER A 36 4.73 5.11 6.08
C SER A 36 4.06 4.07 6.97
N GLY A 37 3.06 3.35 6.45
CA GLY A 37 2.38 2.27 7.16
C GLY A 37 3.30 1.08 7.49
N VAL A 38 4.15 0.65 6.55
CA VAL A 38 5.13 -0.45 6.76
C VAL A 38 6.14 -0.05 7.85
N VAL A 39 6.63 1.19 7.81
CA VAL A 39 7.51 1.72 8.87
C VAL A 39 6.79 1.71 10.22
N TYR A 40 5.55 2.19 10.25
CA TYR A 40 4.73 2.22 11.47
C TYR A 40 4.55 0.82 12.08
N ILE A 41 4.04 -0.15 11.32
CA ILE A 41 3.77 -1.49 11.86
C ILE A 41 5.04 -2.22 12.28
N THR A 42 6.17 -1.93 11.63
CA THR A 42 7.48 -2.50 11.98
C THR A 42 7.95 -1.96 13.33
N LEU A 43 7.99 -0.63 13.49
CA LEU A 43 8.32 0.01 14.77
C LEU A 43 7.38 -0.48 15.89
N GLN A 44 6.09 -0.54 15.57
CA GLN A 44 5.06 -0.93 16.52
C GLN A 44 5.10 -2.42 16.89
N SER A 45 5.66 -3.28 16.03
CA SER A 45 5.96 -4.69 16.34
C SER A 45 7.16 -4.82 17.28
N ILE A 46 8.22 -4.05 17.03
CA ILE A 46 9.43 -4.02 17.87
C ILE A 46 9.08 -3.52 19.28
N ILE A 47 8.31 -2.42 19.39
CA ILE A 47 7.86 -1.88 20.67
C ILE A 47 6.98 -2.91 21.40
N SER A 48 6.13 -3.65 20.68
CA SER A 48 5.32 -4.74 21.25
C SER A 48 6.19 -5.75 21.98
N TYR A 49 7.28 -6.20 21.35
CA TYR A 49 8.21 -7.17 21.96
C TYR A 49 8.94 -6.61 23.19
N LYS A 50 9.35 -5.34 23.16
CA LYS A 50 9.98 -4.71 24.34
C LYS A 50 9.01 -4.50 25.50
N SER A 51 7.72 -4.49 25.21
CA SER A 51 6.65 -4.34 26.21
C SER A 51 6.08 -5.68 26.70
N CYS A 52 6.46 -6.80 26.06
CA CYS A 52 6.14 -8.17 26.47
C CYS A 52 7.02 -8.54 27.71
N PRO A 53 6.47 -9.14 28.79
CA PRO A 53 5.09 -9.60 28.96
C PRO A 53 4.14 -8.62 29.67
N GLN A 54 4.61 -7.45 30.13
CA GLN A 54 3.83 -6.58 31.02
C GLN A 54 2.60 -5.94 30.36
N TRP A 55 2.68 -5.62 29.07
CA TRP A 55 1.60 -4.94 28.33
C TRP A 55 1.07 -5.75 27.15
N ASN A 56 1.77 -6.82 26.77
CA ASN A 56 1.41 -7.62 25.61
C ASN A 56 1.80 -9.09 25.82
N THR A 57 1.03 -10.02 25.27
CA THR A 57 1.39 -11.46 25.32
C THR A 57 2.36 -11.79 24.19
N TYR A 58 3.29 -12.73 24.42
CA TYR A 58 4.23 -13.22 23.39
C TYR A 58 3.51 -13.67 22.09
N PHE A 59 2.34 -14.28 22.20
CA PHE A 59 1.52 -14.66 21.04
C PHE A 59 1.15 -13.46 20.15
N VAL A 60 0.65 -12.38 20.74
CA VAL A 60 0.30 -11.14 20.00
C VAL A 60 1.55 -10.48 19.44
N CYS A 61 2.66 -10.49 20.20
CA CYS A 61 3.98 -10.05 19.74
C CYS A 61 4.40 -10.80 18.44
N HIS A 62 4.25 -12.13 18.37
CA HIS A 62 4.56 -12.94 17.18
C HIS A 62 3.65 -12.63 15.99
N ILE A 63 2.34 -12.51 16.20
CA ILE A 63 1.39 -12.20 15.12
C ILE A 63 1.70 -10.83 14.49
N ARG A 64 1.97 -9.81 15.31
CA ARG A 64 2.32 -8.46 14.84
C ARG A 64 3.59 -8.46 13.99
N MET A 65 4.60 -9.21 14.43
CA MET A 65 5.84 -9.36 13.66
C MET A 65 5.64 -10.12 12.34
N ALA A 66 4.85 -11.19 12.33
CA ALA A 66 4.55 -11.93 11.10
C ALA A 66 3.87 -11.02 10.06
N ILE A 67 2.88 -10.23 10.49
CA ILE A 67 2.18 -9.28 9.60
C ILE A 67 3.13 -8.19 9.10
N SER A 68 4.02 -7.66 9.97
CA SER A 68 5.04 -6.68 9.58
C SER A 68 6.00 -7.24 8.53
N VAL A 69 6.50 -8.47 8.72
CA VAL A 69 7.41 -9.12 7.75
C VAL A 69 6.71 -9.35 6.40
N ILE A 70 5.47 -9.86 6.41
CA ILE A 70 4.69 -10.07 5.18
C ILE A 70 4.49 -8.74 4.43
N SER A 71 4.15 -7.67 5.16
CA SER A 71 3.95 -6.34 4.58
C SER A 71 5.24 -5.75 4.00
N CYS A 72 6.39 -5.93 4.68
CA CYS A 72 7.69 -5.52 4.14
C CYS A 72 8.03 -6.25 2.84
N ILE A 73 7.82 -7.58 2.80
CA ILE A 73 8.09 -8.39 1.60
C ILE A 73 7.19 -7.97 0.45
N ALA A 74 5.89 -7.76 0.71
CA ALA A 74 4.94 -7.35 -0.31
C ALA A 74 5.17 -5.91 -0.80
N PHE A 75 5.74 -5.03 0.01
CA PHE A 75 6.03 -3.65 -0.40
C PHE A 75 7.26 -3.52 -1.30
N ILE A 76 8.22 -4.46 -1.24
CA ILE A 76 9.43 -4.43 -2.08
C ILE A 76 9.09 -4.48 -3.59
N PRO A 77 8.27 -5.43 -4.08
CA PRO A 77 7.81 -5.46 -5.47
C PRO A 77 7.10 -4.18 -5.91
N SER A 78 6.29 -3.55 -5.04
CA SER A 78 5.59 -2.31 -5.37
C SER A 78 6.56 -1.15 -5.61
N ILE A 79 7.65 -1.04 -4.83
CA ILE A 79 8.71 -0.06 -5.09
C ILE A 79 9.42 -0.37 -6.41
N LEU A 80 9.79 -1.63 -6.64
CA LEU A 80 10.49 -2.03 -7.86
C LEU A 80 9.65 -1.73 -9.10
N TYR A 81 8.35 -2.01 -9.06
CA TYR A 81 7.43 -1.70 -10.14
C TYR A 81 7.37 -0.19 -10.42
N ALA A 82 7.20 0.63 -9.38
CA ALA A 82 7.17 2.09 -9.51
C ALA A 82 8.46 2.66 -10.14
N VAL A 83 9.64 2.18 -9.73
CA VAL A 83 10.93 2.65 -10.27
C VAL A 83 11.18 2.14 -11.70
N LEU A 84 10.77 0.92 -12.01
CA LEU A 84 11.00 0.33 -13.33
C LEU A 84 10.07 0.89 -14.41
N SER A 85 8.82 1.24 -14.06
CA SER A 85 7.87 1.83 -15.01
C SER A 85 8.32 3.21 -15.50
N GLU A 86 8.99 3.99 -14.66
CA GLU A 86 9.55 5.30 -15.04
C GLU A 86 10.75 5.20 -15.99
N ASN A 87 11.51 4.09 -15.95
CA ASN A 87 12.80 3.97 -16.63
C ASN A 87 12.81 3.09 -17.89
N SER A 88 11.73 2.35 -18.18
CA SER A 88 11.74 1.33 -19.24
C SER A 88 10.61 1.48 -20.26
N PHE A 89 10.93 2.09 -21.41
CA PHE A 89 10.14 2.06 -22.66
C PHE A 89 10.06 0.64 -23.30
N TYR A 90 10.57 -0.40 -22.63
CA TYR A 90 10.90 -1.71 -23.22
C TYR A 90 10.26 -2.91 -22.51
N VAL A 91 9.06 -2.78 -21.93
CA VAL A 91 8.32 -3.94 -21.42
C VAL A 91 7.37 -4.44 -22.50
N SER A 92 7.57 -5.69 -22.94
CA SER A 92 6.63 -6.39 -23.84
C SER A 92 5.22 -6.39 -23.23
N PHE A 93 4.19 -6.13 -24.03
CA PHE A 93 2.78 -6.05 -23.61
C PHE A 93 2.33 -7.24 -22.72
N HIS A 94 2.85 -8.45 -22.96
CA HIS A 94 2.55 -9.63 -22.13
C HIS A 94 3.18 -9.60 -20.73
N GLN A 95 4.35 -8.98 -20.63
CA GLN A 95 5.10 -8.87 -19.40
C GLN A 95 4.55 -7.75 -18.51
N ASP A 96 4.00 -6.69 -19.11
CA ASP A 96 3.35 -5.58 -18.41
C ASP A 96 2.08 -6.03 -17.66
N TYR A 97 1.20 -6.81 -18.30
CA TYR A 97 0.00 -7.36 -17.65
C TYR A 97 0.35 -8.21 -16.41
N THR A 98 1.40 -9.03 -16.51
CA THR A 98 1.84 -9.87 -15.40
C THR A 98 2.35 -9.03 -14.23
N TYR A 99 3.11 -7.97 -14.51
CA TYR A 99 3.61 -7.05 -13.47
C TYR A 99 2.48 -6.23 -12.83
N HIS A 100 1.50 -5.76 -13.61
CA HIS A 100 0.32 -5.09 -13.09
C HIS A 100 -0.47 -5.99 -12.11
N VAL A 101 -0.72 -7.25 -12.49
CA VAL A 101 -1.44 -8.20 -11.63
C VAL A 101 -0.63 -8.50 -10.36
N LEU A 102 0.69 -8.69 -10.49
CA LEU A 102 1.57 -8.91 -9.33
C LEU A 102 1.62 -7.71 -8.39
N SER A 103 1.71 -6.48 -8.92
CA SER A 103 1.66 -5.25 -8.12
C SER A 103 0.33 -5.15 -7.38
N ALA A 104 -0.79 -5.40 -8.07
CA ALA A 104 -2.10 -5.40 -7.44
C ALA A 104 -2.18 -6.43 -6.30
N ILE A 105 -1.74 -7.67 -6.52
CA ILE A 105 -1.73 -8.69 -5.43
C ILE A 105 -0.89 -8.20 -4.25
N CYS A 106 0.27 -7.59 -4.51
CA CYS A 106 1.15 -7.06 -3.47
C CYS A 106 0.48 -5.90 -2.69
N GLU A 107 -0.13 -4.95 -3.39
CA GLU A 107 -0.87 -3.82 -2.82
C GLU A 107 -2.01 -4.28 -1.92
N TRP A 108 -2.84 -5.19 -2.40
CA TRP A 108 -3.94 -5.75 -1.61
C TRP A 108 -3.44 -6.55 -0.41
N THR A 109 -2.32 -7.27 -0.56
CA THR A 109 -1.69 -7.99 0.56
C THR A 109 -1.22 -7.02 1.65
N VAL A 110 -0.57 -5.91 1.29
CA VAL A 110 -0.16 -4.87 2.25
C VAL A 110 -1.38 -4.22 2.91
N ALA A 111 -2.41 -3.88 2.12
CA ALA A 111 -3.64 -3.27 2.63
C ALA A 111 -4.34 -4.17 3.67
N PHE A 112 -4.55 -5.45 3.36
CA PHE A 112 -5.12 -6.40 4.31
C PHE A 112 -4.20 -6.64 5.51
N GLY A 113 -2.88 -6.67 5.30
CA GLY A 113 -1.88 -6.73 6.36
C GLY A 113 -2.08 -5.61 7.38
N PHE A 114 -2.25 -4.38 6.93
CA PHE A 114 -2.51 -3.24 7.83
C PHE A 114 -3.82 -3.39 8.59
N ILE A 115 -4.90 -3.80 7.92
CA ILE A 115 -6.19 -4.05 8.59
C ILE A 115 -6.01 -5.08 9.70
N PHE A 116 -5.43 -6.25 9.39
CA PHE A 116 -5.20 -7.29 10.39
C PHE A 116 -4.28 -6.81 11.52
N PHE A 117 -3.27 -6.00 11.22
CA PHE A 117 -2.41 -5.40 12.23
C PHE A 117 -3.22 -4.53 13.20
N PHE A 118 -4.09 -3.65 12.70
CA PHE A 118 -4.95 -2.81 13.54
C PHE A 118 -5.96 -3.63 14.35
N LEU A 119 -6.50 -4.72 13.79
CA LEU A 119 -7.40 -5.62 14.53
C LEU A 119 -6.72 -6.26 15.74
N THR A 120 -5.39 -6.43 15.75
CA THR A 120 -4.67 -6.94 16.93
C THR A 120 -4.83 -6.04 18.17
N PHE A 121 -5.07 -4.74 17.98
CA PHE A 121 -5.25 -3.78 19.07
C PHE A 121 -6.68 -3.69 19.60
N ILE A 122 -7.68 -4.24 18.92
CA ILE A 122 -9.08 -4.17 19.39
C ILE A 122 -9.19 -4.75 20.80
N ARG A 123 -8.50 -5.86 21.05
CA ARG A 123 -8.49 -6.50 22.37
C ARG A 123 -7.83 -5.62 23.43
N ASP A 124 -6.76 -4.92 23.07
CA ASP A 124 -6.04 -4.03 24.00
C ASP A 124 -6.91 -2.83 24.39
N PHE A 125 -7.65 -2.25 23.42
CA PHE A 125 -8.60 -1.16 23.70
C PHE A 125 -9.81 -1.62 24.51
N GLN A 126 -10.31 -2.84 24.27
CA GLN A 126 -11.40 -3.40 25.06
C GLN A 126 -10.98 -3.60 26.52
N VAL A 127 -9.82 -4.21 26.78
CA VAL A 127 -9.32 -4.42 28.15
C VAL A 127 -9.09 -3.09 28.88
N GLY A 128 -8.59 -2.06 28.19
CA GLY A 128 -8.41 -0.72 28.76
C GLY A 128 -9.71 -0.10 29.29
N ILE A 129 -10.84 -0.25 28.59
CA ILE A 129 -12.14 0.28 29.04
C ILE A 129 -12.61 -0.35 30.35
N TYR A 130 -12.23 -1.61 30.64
CA TYR A 130 -12.64 -2.29 31.88
C TYR A 130 -11.74 -1.94 33.09
N ILE A 131 -10.65 -1.19 32.89
CA ILE A 131 -9.66 -0.86 33.93
C ILE A 131 -9.79 0.60 34.39
N PHE A 132 -10.64 1.41 33.75
CA PHE A 132 -11.04 2.76 34.17
C PHE A 132 -12.48 2.78 34.67
#